data_AF-A0A1I3V148-F1
#
_entry.id   AF-A0A1I3V148-F1
#
_cell.length_a   1.000
_cell.length_b   1.000
_cell.length_c   1.000
_cell.angle_alpha   90.00
_cell.angle_beta   90.00
_cell.angle_gamma   90.00
#
_symmetry.space_group_name_H-M   'P 1'
#
loop_
_entity.id
_entity.type
_entity.pdbx_description
1 polymer ?
#
loop_
_entity_poly.entity_id
_entity_poly.type
_entity_poly.pdbx_seq_one_letter_code
_entity_poly.pdbx_strand_id
1 'polypeptide(L)'
;MTEFSRIADFIQSYADNISKVLGLDVTILDEQGIRVSGTGYYQELIGLPAPEGSFFRMILQTGQPGMIFDMTDCNMKCDTPA
;
A
#
# COMPACT_ATOMS: atom_id res chain seq x y z
N MET A 1 1.32 -15.64 13.28
CA MET A 1 2.59 -15.19 12.66
C MET A 1 2.38 -15.26 11.17
N THR A 2 2.38 -14.12 10.48
CA THR A 2 2.21 -14.06 9.02
C THR A 2 3.51 -14.52 8.35
N GLU A 3 3.40 -15.17 7.19
CA GLU A 3 4.55 -15.70 6.42
C GLU A 3 5.62 -14.63 6.14
N PHE A 4 5.21 -13.37 6.02
CA PHE A 4 6.09 -12.24 5.72
C PHE A 4 7.07 -11.85 6.82
N SER A 5 6.85 -12.24 8.08
CA SER A 5 7.79 -11.91 9.17
C SER A 5 9.19 -12.49 8.93
N ARG A 6 9.31 -13.59 8.18
CA ARG A 6 10.59 -14.25 7.91
C ARG A 6 11.43 -13.56 6.82
N ILE A 7 10.81 -12.68 6.03
CA ILE A 7 11.44 -11.99 4.90
C ILE A 7 11.28 -10.47 5.00
N ALA A 8 10.97 -9.95 6.18
CA ALA A 8 10.69 -8.53 6.39
C ALA A 8 11.83 -7.62 5.90
N ASP A 9 13.08 -7.95 6.23
CA ASP A 9 14.25 -7.18 5.82
C ASP A 9 14.43 -7.15 4.28
N PHE A 10 14.13 -8.27 3.62
CA PHE A 10 14.20 -8.37 2.17
C PHE A 10 13.12 -7.50 1.52
N ILE A 11 11.89 -7.56 2.03
CA ILE A 11 10.77 -6.76 1.51
C ILE A 11 11.01 -5.27 1.74
N GLN A 12 11.54 -4.89 2.90
CA GLN A 12 11.91 -3.51 3.17
C GLN A 12 13.00 -3.00 2.23
N SER A 13 14.05 -3.80 2.02
CA SER A 13 15.11 -3.48 1.07
C SER A 13 14.58 -3.34 -0.36
N TYR A 14 13.59 -4.14 -0.74
CA TYR A 14 12.94 -4.07 -2.05
C TYR A 14 12.14 -2.77 -2.20
N ALA A 15 11.33 -2.40 -1.21
CA ALA A 15 10.59 -1.14 -1.21
C ALA A 15 11.53 0.08 -1.28
N ASP A 16 12.61 0.08 -0.50
CA ASP A 16 13.62 1.14 -0.49
C ASP A 16 14.26 1.34 -1.88
N ASN A 17 14.58 0.24 -2.57
CA ASN A 17 15.18 0.29 -3.89
C ASN A 17 14.21 0.82 -4.95
N ILE A 18 12.94 0.40 -4.92
CA ILE A 18 11.91 0.93 -5.83
C ILE A 18 11.73 2.43 -5.58
N SER A 19 11.63 2.83 -4.30
CA SER A 19 11.43 4.22 -3.92
C SER A 19 12.57 5.11 -4.43
N LYS A 20 13.83 4.66 -4.34
CA LYS A 20 14.99 5.36 -4.90
C LYS A 20 14.96 5.50 -6.43
N VAL A 21 14.46 4.50 -7.14
CA VAL A 21 14.39 4.51 -8.62
C VAL A 21 13.25 5.41 -9.11
N LEU A 22 12.09 5.33 -8.45
CA LEU A 22 10.89 6.06 -8.87
C LEU A 22 10.79 7.48 -8.29
N GLY A 23 11.48 7.75 -7.18
CA GLY A 23 11.33 8.99 -6.43
C GLY A 23 9.96 9.12 -5.75
N LEU A 24 9.30 8.00 -5.46
CA LEU A 24 7.98 7.93 -4.83
C LEU A 24 8.02 7.12 -3.53
N ASP A 25 7.10 7.41 -2.62
CA ASP A 25 6.87 6.59 -1.43
C ASP A 25 6.20 5.28 -1.83
N VAL A 26 6.71 4.16 -1.30
CA VAL A 26 6.27 2.81 -1.66
C VAL A 26 5.83 2.09 -0.39
N THR A 27 4.76 1.31 -0.48
CA THR A 27 4.35 0.39 0.58
C THR A 27 3.91 -0.95 -0.02
N ILE A 28 4.11 -2.03 0.75
CA ILE A 28 3.73 -3.39 0.37
C ILE A 28 2.76 -3.90 1.42
N LEU A 29 1.64 -4.45 0.95
CA LEU A 29 0.57 -5.01 1.78
C LEU A 29 0.58 -6.54 1.66
N ASP A 30 0.27 -7.24 2.75
CA ASP A 30 -0.07 -8.66 2.69
C ASP A 30 -1.51 -8.90 2.22
N GLU A 31 -1.91 -10.17 2.11
CA GLU A 31 -3.25 -10.57 1.67
C GLU A 31 -4.36 -10.11 2.62
N GLN A 32 -4.02 -9.84 3.88
CA GLN A 32 -4.94 -9.29 4.89
C GLN A 32 -5.05 -7.76 4.78
N GLY A 33 -4.24 -7.12 3.94
CA GLY A 33 -4.17 -5.68 3.78
C GLY A 33 -3.35 -4.98 4.87
N ILE A 34 -2.47 -5.70 5.57
CA ILE A 34 -1.53 -5.15 6.54
C ILE A 34 -0.25 -4.73 5.84
N ARG A 35 0.26 -3.54 6.16
CA ARG A 35 1.54 -3.07 5.61
C ARG A 35 2.68 -3.88 6.20
N VAL A 36 3.40 -4.60 5.36
CA VAL A 36 4.59 -5.37 5.73
C VAL A 36 5.88 -4.60 5.45
N SER A 37 5.81 -3.51 4.69
CA SER A 37 6.92 -2.60 4.41
C SER A 37 6.43 -1.23 3.96
N GLY A 38 7.24 -0.19 4.18
CA GLY A 38 6.95 1.17 3.77
C GLY A 38 8.21 2.04 3.66
N THR A 39 8.21 2.99 2.75
CA THR A 39 9.22 4.06 2.63
C THR A 39 8.56 5.42 2.88
N GLY A 40 9.36 6.43 3.23
CA GLY A 40 8.87 7.79 3.47
C GLY A 40 7.69 7.82 4.45
N TYR A 41 6.56 8.40 4.02
CA TYR A 41 5.32 8.49 4.78
C TYR A 41 4.84 7.13 5.35
N TYR A 42 5.08 6.03 4.64
CA TYR A 42 4.58 4.72 5.05
C TYR A 42 5.42 4.00 6.11
N GLN A 43 6.60 4.50 6.48
CA GLN A 43 7.47 3.85 7.46
C GLN A 43 6.79 3.71 8.83
N GLU A 44 6.11 4.76 9.29
CA GLU A 44 5.41 4.78 10.57
C GLU A 44 4.10 3.98 10.56
N LEU A 45 3.66 3.53 9.38
CA LEU A 45 2.40 2.81 9.17
C LEU A 45 2.58 1.30 9.01
N ILE A 46 3.83 0.80 9.07
CA ILE A 46 4.12 -0.64 9.00
C ILE A 46 3.44 -1.35 10.18
N GLY A 47 2.77 -2.47 9.89
CA GLY A 47 1.94 -3.21 10.85
C GLY A 47 0.50 -2.71 10.97
N LEU A 48 0.15 -1.58 10.34
CA LEU A 48 -1.23 -1.06 10.31
C LEU A 48 -1.94 -1.44 9.00
N PRO A 49 -3.27 -1.67 9.05
CA PRO A 49 -4.07 -1.96 7.86
C PRO A 49 -4.15 -0.76 6.92
N ALA A 50 -4.33 -1.02 5.62
CA ALA A 50 -4.76 0.01 4.68
C ALA A 50 -6.14 0.59 5.09
N PRO A 51 -6.41 1.89 4.84
CA PRO A 51 -7.70 2.49 5.17
C PRO A 51 -8.86 1.74 4.51
N GLU A 52 -9.98 1.65 5.21
CA GLU A 52 -11.21 1.14 4.62
C GLU A 52 -11.71 2.07 3.51
N GLY A 53 -12.41 1.51 2.52
CA GLY A 53 -12.87 2.25 1.34
C GLY A 53 -11.74 2.76 0.42
N SER A 54 -10.48 2.41 0.69
CA SER A 54 -9.35 2.85 -0.13
C SER A 54 -9.21 2.04 -1.42
N PHE A 55 -8.52 2.66 -2.40
CA PHE A 55 -8.15 2.01 -3.65
C PHE A 55 -7.39 0.68 -3.44
N PHE A 56 -6.61 0.57 -2.35
CA PHE A 56 -5.92 -0.67 -1.98
C PHE A 56 -6.88 -1.86 -1.85
N ARG A 57 -8.07 -1.67 -1.26
CA ARG A 57 -9.03 -2.75 -1.09
C ARG A 57 -9.58 -3.23 -2.43
N MET A 58 -9.87 -2.31 -3.35
CA MET A 58 -10.32 -2.63 -4.71
C MET A 58 -9.26 -3.46 -5.45
N ILE A 59 -7.99 -3.07 -5.36
CA ILE A 59 -6.87 -3.81 -5.99
C ILE A 59 -6.73 -5.21 -5.37
N LEU A 60 -6.78 -5.34 -4.05
CA LEU A 60 -6.69 -6.63 -3.36
C LEU A 60 -7.85 -7.58 -3.72
N GLN A 61 -9.06 -7.06 -3.89
CA GLN A 61 -10.24 -7.85 -4.26
C GLN A 61 -10.23 -8.28 -5.73
N THR A 62 -9.77 -7.41 -6.63
CA THR A 62 -9.82 -7.66 -8.08
C THR A 62 -8.55 -8.36 -8.60
N GLY A 63 -7.44 -8.24 -7.89
CA GLY A 63 -6.11 -8.67 -8.34
C GLY A 63 -5.60 -7.89 -9.56
N GLN A 64 -6.31 -6.85 -9.99
CA GLN A 64 -5.94 -6.05 -11.16
C GLN A 64 -5.17 -4.82 -10.69
N PRO A 65 -4.05 -4.46 -11.33
CA PRO A 65 -3.37 -3.22 -11.04
C PRO A 65 -4.23 -2.03 -11.46
N GLY A 66 -4.03 -0.89 -10.81
CA GLY A 66 -4.75 0.34 -11.10
C GLY A 66 -3.89 1.56 -10.84
N MET A 67 -4.28 2.69 -11.45
CA MET A 67 -3.60 3.96 -11.30
C MET A 67 -4.65 5.05 -11.10
N ILE A 68 -4.41 5.93 -10.12
CA ILE A 68 -5.21 7.14 -9.93
C ILE A 68 -4.42 8.27 -10.58
N PHE A 69 -4.98 8.86 -11.63
CA PHE A 69 -4.44 10.07 -12.25
C PHE A 69 -5.22 11.26 -11.72
N ASP A 70 -4.51 12.30 -11.27
CA ASP A 70 -5.03 13.64 -11.01
C ASP A 70 -6.25 13.73 -10.07
N MET A 71 -5.98 13.96 -8.78
CA MET A 71 -7.02 14.09 -7.73
C MET A 71 -7.64 15.51 -7.71
N THR A 72 -7.81 16.15 -8.86
CA THR A 72 -8.51 17.44 -8.99
C THR A 72 -9.98 17.30 -9.36
N ASP A 73 -10.45 16.11 -9.71
CA ASP A 73 -11.87 15.84 -9.97
C ASP A 73 -12.41 14.83 -8.94
N CYS A 74 -12.89 15.34 -7.81
CA CYS A 74 -13.68 14.60 -6.82
C CYS A 74 -15.06 14.21 -7.40
N ASN A 75 -15.08 13.39 -8.44
CA ASN A 75 -16.27 12.69 -8.93
C ASN A 75 -16.15 11.17 -8.81
N MET A 76 -15.02 10.65 -8.33
CA MET A 76 -14.91 9.26 -7.92
C MET A 76 -15.25 9.14 -6.44
N LYS A 77 -16.43 8.57 -6.17
CA LYS A 77 -16.92 8.21 -4.85
C LYS A 77 -15.89 7.35 -4.12
N CYS A 78 -15.09 7.99 -3.27
CA CYS A 78 -14.53 7.29 -2.13
C CYS A 78 -15.70 7.08 -1.17
N ASP A 79 -16.36 5.93 -1.30
CA ASP A 79 -17.42 5.54 -0.37
C ASP A 79 -16.79 5.33 1.01
N THR A 80 -16.85 6.37 1.84
CA THR A 80 -16.67 6.26 3.29
C THR A 80 -17.93 5.61 3.88
N PRO A 81 -17.82 4.50 4.63
CA PRO A 81 -18.96 4.00 5.38
C PRO A 81 -19.28 4.96 6.55
N ALA A 82 -20.58 5.23 6.71
CA ALA A 82 -21.17 5.97 7.83
C ALA A 82 -21.19 5.15 9.12
#